data_AF-A0A5E4M564-F1
#
_entry.id   AF-A0A5E4M564-F1
#
_cell.length_a   1.000
_cell.length_b   1.000
_cell.length_c   1.000
_cell.angle_alpha   90.00
_cell.angle_beta   90.00
_cell.angle_gamma   90.00
#
_symmetry.space_group_name_H-M   'P 1'
#
loop_
_entity.id
_entity.type
_entity.pdbx_description
1 polymer ?
#
loop_
_entity_poly.entity_id
_entity_poly.type
_entity_poly.pdbx_seq_one_letter_code
_entity_poly.pdbx_strand_id
1 'polypeptide(L)'
;MKQFANVMIHHKCFKERQGCLTESLDHFSIEYPELYSLLYMEIKKRGMEFNDPNKMFKWLTTSTSNNNYKKLHEALIFVKKNNIMAQEQYIIDIKHLLCQAIEKKTNINEAVKICRLIEKLPNLTFINGRLSNLIQEVTRLNAYYRPNTLMVTQEKYFMANNFKPEQQNIQTSQQQQTLVSPYSLVQPTCTQFLHGSSHFSLNHFGLGDFEINSFNKCPAFDLTQLLPNQTVVSQEMDGAVMKWLYYLRIHKYQWFFNSLSYHEIEFIDEDNIEGFITKVNKNSITKGALSKICLSCKELRERPKKLNDLLMTLDSEVPLTELCESIKYLRHILNYPIPNKNCVIGDKLQQDIVCVMGKLFYQLQANICVTNCLSASNPLGYCINKYLLCTMLINENQIFMRNQIEKVLYFAESLKYKVRIMSLCKK
;
A
#
# COMPACT_ATOMS: atom_id res chain seq x y z
N MET A 1 3.47 18.70 -8.78
CA MET A 1 2.03 18.31 -8.82
C MET A 1 1.12 19.29 -9.55
N LYS A 2 0.98 20.56 -9.11
CA LYS A 2 0.07 21.51 -9.79
C LYS A 2 0.40 21.69 -11.28
N GLN A 3 1.68 21.81 -11.61
CA GLN A 3 2.15 21.87 -13.00
C GLN A 3 1.82 20.60 -13.78
N PHE A 4 2.09 19.42 -13.21
CA PHE A 4 1.73 18.14 -13.82
C PHE A 4 0.21 18.01 -14.07
N ALA A 5 -0.61 18.38 -13.09
CA ALA A 5 -2.06 18.40 -13.24
C ALA A 5 -2.50 19.36 -14.36
N ASN A 6 -1.90 20.55 -14.45
CA ASN A 6 -2.17 21.47 -15.54
C ASN A 6 -1.80 20.85 -16.89
N VAL A 7 -0.62 20.25 -17.04
CA VAL A 7 -0.21 19.57 -18.29
C VAL A 7 -1.22 18.49 -18.68
N MET A 8 -1.64 17.65 -17.73
CA MET A 8 -2.62 16.60 -17.95
C MET A 8 -4.00 17.11 -18.42
N ILE A 9 -4.42 18.30 -17.96
CA ILE A 9 -5.69 18.92 -18.33
C ILE A 9 -5.68 19.45 -19.77
N HIS A 10 -4.51 19.85 -20.30
CA HIS A 10 -4.40 20.44 -21.64
C HIS A 10 -4.39 19.42 -22.79
N HIS A 11 -4.21 18.13 -22.49
CA HIS A 11 -4.30 17.06 -23.48
C HIS A 11 -5.76 16.79 -23.86
N LYS A 12 -6.04 16.71 -25.16
CA LYS A 12 -7.41 16.66 -25.70
C LYS A 12 -7.99 15.25 -25.63
N CYS A 13 -7.16 14.22 -25.82
CA CYS A 13 -7.61 12.84 -25.85
C CYS A 13 -7.03 11.97 -24.73
N PHE A 14 -7.69 10.85 -24.46
CA PHE A 14 -7.26 9.88 -23.44
C PHE A 14 -5.86 9.31 -23.74
N LYS A 15 -5.55 9.04 -25.01
CA LYS A 15 -4.28 8.46 -25.44
C LYS A 15 -3.09 9.39 -25.15
N GLU A 16 -3.25 10.69 -25.42
CA GLU A 16 -2.26 11.72 -25.09
C GLU A 16 -2.02 11.82 -23.58
N ARG A 17 -3.10 11.89 -22.79
CA ARG A 17 -3.02 11.90 -21.33
C ARG A 17 -2.29 10.67 -20.79
N GLN A 18 -2.56 9.50 -21.36
CA GLN A 18 -1.93 8.24 -20.96
C GLN A 18 -0.43 8.21 -21.31
N GLY A 19 -0.05 8.71 -22.49
CA GLY A 19 1.36 8.83 -22.88
C GLY A 19 2.12 9.77 -21.94
N CYS A 20 1.60 10.98 -21.75
CA CYS A 20 2.20 11.97 -20.85
C CYS A 20 2.30 11.48 -19.40
N LEU A 21 1.28 10.77 -18.90
CA LEU A 21 1.31 10.16 -17.57
C LEU A 21 2.45 9.13 -17.46
N THR A 22 2.59 8.25 -18.45
CA THR A 22 3.65 7.21 -18.44
C THR A 22 5.02 7.86 -18.40
N GLU A 23 5.30 8.80 -19.31
CA GLU A 23 6.58 9.51 -19.36
C GLU A 23 6.87 10.31 -18.08
N SER A 24 5.84 10.95 -17.52
CA SER A 24 5.97 11.71 -16.27
C SER A 24 6.21 10.81 -15.07
N LEU A 25 5.61 9.61 -15.02
CA LEU A 25 5.85 8.65 -13.95
C LEU A 25 7.29 8.15 -13.97
N ASP A 26 7.86 7.88 -15.15
CA ASP A 26 9.27 7.51 -15.29
C ASP A 26 10.18 8.65 -14.81
N HIS A 27 9.90 9.89 -15.25
CA HIS A 27 10.64 11.07 -14.81
C HIS A 27 10.53 11.30 -13.29
N PHE A 28 9.33 11.20 -12.70
CA PHE A 28 9.14 11.31 -11.26
C PHE A 28 9.87 10.21 -10.50
N SER A 29 9.93 8.98 -11.03
CA SER A 29 10.63 7.89 -10.35
C SER A 29 12.14 8.15 -10.21
N ILE A 30 12.73 8.94 -11.11
CA ILE A 30 14.16 9.23 -11.17
C ILE A 30 14.47 10.55 -10.44
N GLU A 31 13.80 11.63 -10.80
CA GLU A 31 14.15 12.99 -10.36
C GLU A 31 13.39 13.43 -9.10
N TYR A 32 12.18 12.88 -8.87
CA TYR A 32 11.31 13.25 -7.74
C TYR A 32 10.73 12.01 -7.03
N PRO A 33 11.59 11.13 -6.49
CA PRO A 33 11.16 9.85 -5.94
C PRO A 33 10.15 9.98 -4.79
N GLU A 34 10.19 11.06 -4.02
CA GLU A 34 9.20 11.35 -2.97
C GLU A 34 7.80 11.58 -3.59
N LEU A 35 7.75 12.29 -4.72
CA LEU A 35 6.51 12.59 -5.42
C LEU A 35 5.91 11.36 -6.10
N TYR A 36 6.76 10.55 -6.73
CA TYR A 36 6.36 9.26 -7.27
C TYR A 36 5.79 8.35 -6.18
N SER A 37 6.42 8.33 -5.01
CA SER A 37 5.97 7.55 -3.86
C SER A 37 4.60 7.98 -3.37
N LEU A 38 4.38 9.29 -3.21
CA LEU A 38 3.07 9.83 -2.81
C LEU A 38 1.96 9.46 -3.80
N LEU A 39 2.22 9.60 -5.11
CA LEU A 39 1.27 9.23 -6.16
C LEU A 39 0.95 7.74 -6.14
N TYR A 40 1.98 6.89 -6.04
CA TYR A 40 1.81 5.45 -5.97
C TYR A 40 1.03 5.01 -4.72
N MET A 41 1.32 5.60 -3.55
CA MET A 41 0.58 5.32 -2.31
C MET A 41 -0.89 5.69 -2.44
N GLU A 42 -1.20 6.84 -3.03
CA GLU A 42 -2.59 7.28 -3.23
C GLU A 42 -3.35 6.35 -4.17
N ILE A 43 -2.74 5.94 -5.29
CA ILE A 43 -3.29 4.94 -6.23
C ILE A 43 -3.57 3.62 -5.49
N LYS A 44 -2.63 3.18 -4.65
CA LYS A 44 -2.76 1.93 -3.90
C LYS A 44 -3.85 2.00 -2.83
N LYS A 45 -3.90 3.10 -2.04
CA LYS A 45 -4.92 3.37 -1.02
C LYS A 45 -6.31 3.28 -1.65
N ARG A 46 -6.55 4.03 -2.73
CA ARG A 46 -7.79 3.97 -3.50
C ARG A 46 -8.08 2.56 -4.00
N GLY A 47 -7.07 1.87 -4.51
CA GLY A 47 -7.21 0.48 -4.96
C GLY A 47 -7.63 -0.50 -3.85
N MET A 48 -7.34 -0.24 -2.58
CA MET A 48 -7.81 -1.08 -1.46
C MET A 48 -9.19 -0.66 -0.98
N GLU A 49 -9.43 0.65 -0.81
CA GLU A 49 -10.74 1.17 -0.41
C GLU A 49 -11.84 0.75 -1.40
N PHE A 50 -11.53 0.82 -2.69
CA PHE A 50 -12.46 0.48 -3.77
C PHE A 50 -12.56 -1.04 -4.02
N ASN A 51 -11.89 -1.87 -3.21
CA ASN A 51 -12.04 -3.32 -3.27
C ASN A 51 -12.38 -3.91 -1.88
N ASP A 52 -12.75 -3.07 -0.92
CA ASP A 52 -13.25 -3.50 0.39
C ASP A 52 -14.77 -3.34 0.44
N PRO A 53 -15.55 -4.44 0.39
CA PRO A 53 -17.01 -4.38 0.38
C PRO A 53 -17.62 -3.53 1.51
N ASN A 54 -16.98 -3.50 2.70
CA ASN A 54 -17.49 -2.74 3.84
C ASN A 54 -17.33 -1.23 3.65
N LYS A 55 -16.18 -0.81 3.10
CA LYS A 55 -15.95 0.59 2.72
C LYS A 55 -16.79 0.97 1.51
N MET A 56 -16.99 0.00 0.60
CA MET A 56 -17.81 0.17 -0.59
C MET A 56 -19.30 0.39 -0.31
N PHE A 57 -19.82 -0.07 0.81
CA PHE A 57 -21.20 0.23 1.18
C PHE A 57 -21.32 1.67 1.73
N LYS A 58 -20.34 2.09 2.54
CA LYS A 58 -20.35 3.37 3.27
C LYS A 58 -20.31 4.58 2.33
N TRP A 59 -19.41 4.59 1.35
CA TRP A 59 -19.22 5.75 0.48
C TRP A 59 -20.37 6.05 -0.51
N LEU A 60 -21.21 5.08 -0.87
CA LEU A 60 -22.35 5.26 -1.78
C LEU A 60 -23.60 5.73 -1.03
N THR A 61 -23.71 5.33 0.24
CA THR A 61 -24.82 5.72 1.12
C THR A 61 -24.61 7.11 1.74
N THR A 62 -23.37 7.54 1.96
CA THR A 62 -23.07 8.85 2.59
C THR A 62 -22.81 10.00 1.62
N SER A 63 -22.84 9.76 0.30
CA SER A 63 -22.47 10.76 -0.72
C SER A 63 -23.71 11.31 -1.45
N THR A 64 -23.68 12.59 -1.83
CA THR A 64 -24.75 13.20 -2.64
C THR A 64 -24.83 12.55 -4.03
N SER A 65 -26.03 12.49 -4.62
CA SER A 65 -26.30 11.72 -5.85
C SER A 65 -25.34 12.00 -7.02
N ASN A 66 -24.90 13.25 -7.23
CA ASN A 66 -23.92 13.58 -8.28
C ASN A 66 -22.49 13.14 -7.93
N ASN A 67 -22.12 13.09 -6.65
CA ASN A 67 -20.81 12.63 -6.23
C ASN A 67 -20.68 11.10 -6.37
N ASN A 68 -21.80 10.38 -6.34
CA ASN A 68 -21.84 8.92 -6.49
C ASN A 68 -21.33 8.47 -7.87
N TYR A 69 -21.73 9.15 -8.96
CA TYR A 69 -21.24 8.83 -10.30
C TYR A 69 -19.74 9.05 -10.43
N LYS A 70 -19.22 10.17 -9.91
CA LYS A 70 -17.78 10.44 -9.96
C LYS A 70 -16.99 9.42 -9.17
N LYS A 71 -17.40 9.13 -7.92
CA LYS A 71 -16.75 8.11 -7.09
C LYS A 71 -16.81 6.73 -7.73
N LEU A 72 -17.95 6.33 -8.27
CA LEU A 72 -18.10 5.04 -8.96
C LEU A 72 -17.23 4.97 -10.22
N HIS A 73 -17.12 6.07 -10.96
CA HIS A 73 -16.22 6.13 -12.11
C HIS A 73 -14.76 5.94 -11.70
N GLU A 74 -14.31 6.59 -10.62
CA GLU A 74 -12.97 6.39 -10.07
C GLU A 74 -12.78 4.94 -9.59
N ALA A 75 -13.75 4.42 -8.86
CA ALA A 75 -13.78 3.07 -8.30
C ALA A 75 -13.58 1.96 -9.34
N LEU A 76 -14.31 2.07 -10.44
CA LEU A 76 -14.33 1.09 -11.53
C LEU A 76 -12.96 0.89 -12.20
N ILE A 77 -12.08 1.90 -12.14
CA ILE A 77 -10.72 1.80 -12.66
C ILE A 77 -9.88 0.81 -11.83
N PHE A 78 -10.19 0.66 -10.54
CA PHE A 78 -9.39 -0.13 -9.59
C PHE A 78 -9.93 -1.54 -9.33
N VAL A 79 -11.02 -1.95 -9.98
CA VAL A 79 -11.68 -3.25 -9.71
C VAL A 79 -10.74 -4.42 -9.98
N LYS A 80 -10.55 -5.27 -8.96
CA LYS A 80 -9.73 -6.48 -9.05
C LYS A 80 -10.53 -7.68 -9.54
N LYS A 81 -10.01 -8.36 -10.57
CA LYS A 81 -10.65 -9.54 -11.19
C LYS A 81 -10.82 -10.75 -10.25
N ASN A 82 -10.04 -10.84 -9.18
CA ASN A 82 -10.08 -11.96 -8.23
C ASN A 82 -10.90 -11.69 -6.96
N ASN A 83 -11.46 -10.49 -6.78
CA ASN A 83 -12.23 -10.13 -5.60
C ASN A 83 -13.74 -10.27 -5.84
N ILE A 84 -14.25 -11.49 -5.69
CA ILE A 84 -15.65 -11.83 -5.99
C ILE A 84 -16.64 -10.98 -5.18
N MET A 85 -16.35 -10.73 -3.89
CA MET A 85 -17.25 -9.96 -3.02
C MET A 85 -17.37 -8.50 -3.47
N ALA A 86 -16.24 -7.86 -3.81
CA ALA A 86 -16.27 -6.51 -4.35
C ALA A 86 -16.99 -6.45 -5.71
N GLN A 87 -16.79 -7.45 -6.57
CA GLN A 87 -17.47 -7.54 -7.86
C GLN A 87 -18.99 -7.62 -7.74
N GLU A 88 -19.49 -8.47 -6.85
CA GLU A 88 -20.94 -8.57 -6.59
C GLU A 88 -21.49 -7.26 -6.03
N GLN A 89 -20.76 -6.59 -5.12
CA GLN A 89 -21.15 -5.29 -4.61
C GLN A 89 -21.22 -4.24 -5.73
N TYR A 90 -20.23 -4.17 -6.62
CA TYR A 90 -20.27 -3.28 -7.79
C TYR A 90 -21.47 -3.53 -8.70
N ILE A 91 -21.85 -4.79 -8.91
CA ILE A 91 -23.02 -5.13 -9.71
C ILE A 91 -24.29 -4.56 -9.07
N ILE A 92 -24.45 -4.73 -7.75
CA ILE A 92 -25.60 -4.20 -6.99
C ILE A 92 -25.64 -2.67 -7.11
N ASP A 93 -24.51 -2.01 -6.86
CA ASP A 93 -24.40 -0.55 -6.82
C ASP A 93 -24.68 0.07 -8.20
N ILE A 94 -24.08 -0.48 -9.26
CA ILE A 94 -24.30 -0.02 -10.63
C ILE A 94 -25.73 -0.27 -11.06
N LYS A 95 -26.28 -1.46 -10.76
CA LYS A 95 -27.68 -1.78 -11.08
C LYS A 95 -28.62 -0.76 -10.46
N HIS A 96 -28.47 -0.49 -9.16
CA HIS A 96 -29.29 0.49 -8.45
C HIS A 96 -29.18 1.88 -9.10
N LEU A 97 -27.96 2.33 -9.40
CA LEU A 97 -27.71 3.65 -9.99
C LEU A 97 -28.25 3.77 -11.43
N LEU A 98 -28.12 2.73 -12.26
CA LEU A 98 -28.68 2.72 -13.61
C LEU A 98 -30.21 2.68 -13.58
N CYS A 99 -30.82 1.84 -12.73
CA CYS A 99 -32.27 1.81 -12.54
C CYS A 99 -32.79 3.18 -12.10
N GLN A 100 -32.14 3.82 -11.12
CA GLN A 100 -32.51 5.15 -10.67
C GLN A 100 -32.41 6.20 -11.79
N ALA A 101 -31.36 6.14 -12.61
CA ALA A 101 -31.18 7.05 -13.74
C ALA A 101 -32.27 6.86 -14.80
N ILE A 102 -32.64 5.61 -15.10
CA ILE A 102 -33.71 5.25 -16.05
C ILE A 102 -35.08 5.71 -15.53
N GLU A 103 -35.43 5.33 -14.29
CA GLU A 103 -36.74 5.60 -13.69
C GLU A 103 -36.97 7.09 -13.50
N LYS A 104 -36.00 7.80 -12.93
CA LYS A 104 -36.12 9.23 -12.63
C LYS A 104 -35.75 10.12 -13.82
N LYS A 105 -35.24 9.54 -14.92
CA LYS A 105 -34.75 10.27 -16.10
C LYS A 105 -33.75 11.39 -15.77
N THR A 106 -32.93 11.19 -14.73
CA THR A 106 -31.93 12.16 -14.26
C THR A 106 -30.53 11.58 -14.35
N ASN A 107 -29.52 12.43 -14.46
CA ASN A 107 -28.10 12.03 -14.51
C ASN A 107 -27.73 11.05 -15.65
N ILE A 108 -28.53 11.02 -16.74
CA ILE A 108 -28.33 10.13 -17.89
C ILE A 108 -26.92 10.30 -18.49
N ASN A 109 -26.43 11.54 -18.64
CA ASN A 109 -25.08 11.81 -19.16
C ASN A 109 -23.97 11.20 -18.30
N GLU A 110 -24.10 11.23 -16.98
CA GLU A 110 -23.11 10.64 -16.05
C GLU A 110 -23.21 9.11 -16.04
N ALA A 111 -24.44 8.57 -16.10
CA ALA A 111 -24.68 7.13 -16.25
C ALA A 111 -24.02 6.57 -17.52
N VAL A 112 -24.10 7.30 -18.65
CA VAL A 112 -23.45 6.91 -19.91
C VAL A 112 -21.93 6.86 -19.79
N LYS A 113 -21.30 7.74 -19.01
CA LYS A 113 -19.84 7.69 -18.79
C LYS A 113 -19.44 6.40 -18.07
N ILE A 114 -20.24 5.98 -17.07
CA ILE A 114 -20.06 4.70 -16.38
C ILE A 114 -20.23 3.52 -17.35
N CYS A 115 -21.30 3.51 -18.16
CA CYS A 115 -21.53 2.48 -19.17
C CYS A 115 -20.34 2.34 -20.13
N ARG A 116 -19.86 3.46 -20.69
CA ARG A 116 -18.70 3.46 -21.60
C ARG A 116 -17.42 2.96 -20.95
N LEU A 117 -17.23 3.22 -19.66
CA LEU A 117 -16.08 2.73 -18.90
C LEU A 117 -16.14 1.20 -18.76
N ILE A 118 -17.33 0.65 -18.43
CA ILE A 118 -17.58 -0.79 -18.31
C ILE A 118 -17.35 -1.51 -19.65
N GLU A 119 -17.80 -0.93 -20.76
CA GLU A 119 -17.62 -1.50 -22.10
C GLU A 119 -16.15 -1.52 -22.55
N LYS A 120 -15.36 -0.51 -22.16
CA LYS A 120 -13.96 -0.37 -22.62
C LYS A 120 -12.95 -1.17 -21.80
N LEU A 121 -13.23 -1.41 -20.52
CA LEU A 121 -12.26 -2.00 -19.61
C LEU A 121 -12.38 -3.54 -19.56
N PRO A 122 -11.34 -4.30 -19.95
CA PRO A 122 -11.41 -5.76 -20.00
C PRO A 122 -11.71 -6.42 -18.64
N ASN A 123 -11.27 -5.79 -17.55
CA ASN A 123 -11.50 -6.24 -16.18
C ASN A 123 -12.97 -6.07 -15.72
N LEU A 124 -13.82 -5.36 -16.47
CA LEU A 124 -15.23 -5.11 -16.14
C LEU A 124 -16.22 -5.93 -17.01
N THR A 125 -15.71 -6.87 -17.82
CA THR A 125 -16.51 -7.75 -18.68
C THR A 125 -17.60 -8.50 -17.92
N PHE A 126 -17.36 -8.88 -16.66
CA PHE A 126 -18.34 -9.53 -15.79
C PHE A 126 -19.54 -8.63 -15.46
N ILE A 127 -19.33 -7.31 -15.32
CA ILE A 127 -20.39 -6.31 -15.11
C ILE A 127 -21.18 -6.15 -16.40
N ASN A 128 -20.48 -5.99 -17.52
CA ASN A 128 -21.11 -5.84 -18.83
C ASN A 128 -22.02 -7.03 -19.16
N GLY A 129 -21.55 -8.25 -18.90
CA GLY A 129 -22.33 -9.48 -19.14
C GLY A 129 -23.60 -9.56 -18.30
N ARG A 130 -23.61 -9.01 -17.07
CA ARG A 130 -24.76 -9.08 -16.15
C ARG A 130 -25.72 -7.90 -16.24
N LEU A 131 -25.26 -6.73 -16.69
CA LEU A 131 -26.04 -5.49 -16.74
C LEU A 131 -26.27 -4.97 -18.17
N SER A 132 -26.00 -5.78 -19.20
CA SER A 132 -26.10 -5.42 -20.62
C SER A 132 -27.41 -4.72 -21.00
N ASN A 133 -28.55 -5.24 -20.54
CA ASN A 133 -29.88 -4.68 -20.81
C ASN A 133 -30.04 -3.25 -20.26
N LEU A 134 -29.53 -2.99 -19.05
CA LEU A 134 -29.60 -1.66 -18.43
C LEU A 134 -28.62 -0.68 -19.09
N ILE A 135 -27.44 -1.15 -19.49
CA ILE A 135 -26.45 -0.36 -20.21
C ILE A 135 -26.98 0.08 -21.57
N GLN A 136 -27.63 -0.84 -22.31
CA GLN A 136 -28.27 -0.53 -23.58
C GLN A 136 -29.41 0.49 -23.41
N GLU A 137 -30.24 0.33 -22.36
CA GLU A 137 -31.36 1.24 -22.11
C GLU A 137 -30.91 2.66 -21.75
N VAL A 138 -29.89 2.81 -20.89
CA VAL A 138 -29.30 4.13 -20.60
C VAL A 138 -28.70 4.76 -21.86
N THR A 139 -28.04 3.98 -22.70
CA THR A 139 -27.47 4.45 -23.96
C THR A 139 -28.56 4.91 -24.94
N ARG A 140 -29.68 4.18 -25.01
CA ARG A 140 -30.87 4.54 -25.79
C ARG A 140 -31.52 5.82 -25.30
N LEU A 141 -31.73 5.96 -23.99
CA LEU A 141 -32.28 7.18 -23.38
C LEU A 141 -31.39 8.39 -23.66
N ASN A 142 -30.07 8.23 -23.60
CA ASN A 142 -29.14 9.31 -23.93
C ASN A 142 -29.21 9.74 -25.40
N ALA A 143 -29.46 8.80 -26.32
CA ALA A 143 -29.69 9.13 -27.73
C ALA A 143 -31.02 9.88 -27.93
N TYR A 144 -32.05 9.55 -27.14
CA TYR A 144 -33.37 10.18 -27.19
C TYR A 144 -33.39 11.61 -26.59
N TYR A 145 -32.67 11.83 -25.48
CA TYR A 145 -32.62 13.12 -24.79
C TYR A 145 -31.47 14.03 -25.26
N ARG A 146 -30.69 13.63 -26.27
CA ARG A 146 -29.70 14.52 -26.88
C ARG A 146 -30.46 15.58 -27.69
N PRO A 147 -30.39 16.88 -27.34
CA PRO A 147 -30.80 17.90 -28.28
C PRO A 147 -29.88 17.75 -29.50
N ASN A 148 -30.44 17.82 -30.71
CA ASN A 148 -29.69 17.97 -31.95
C ASN A 148 -28.72 19.14 -31.82
N THR A 149 -27.51 18.87 -31.32
CA THR A 149 -26.39 19.78 -31.43
C THR A 149 -25.49 19.15 -32.47
N LEU A 150 -25.68 19.65 -33.69
CA LEU A 150 -24.84 19.36 -34.84
C LEU A 150 -23.36 19.32 -34.44
N MET A 151 -22.68 18.25 -34.85
CA MET A 151 -21.26 18.29 -35.13
C MET A 151 -21.00 19.15 -36.38
N VAL A 152 -20.98 20.47 -36.25
CA VAL A 152 -20.39 21.43 -37.20
C VAL A 152 -20.22 22.70 -36.34
N THR A 153 -19.06 23.22 -35.94
CA THR A 153 -17.87 23.64 -36.67
C THR A 153 -16.90 24.14 -35.60
N GLN A 154 -15.69 23.58 -35.46
CA GLN A 154 -14.51 24.30 -34.94
C GLN A 154 -13.22 23.50 -35.14
N GLU A 155 -13.13 22.73 -36.23
CA GLU A 155 -11.97 21.91 -36.58
C GLU A 155 -11.02 22.57 -37.59
N LYS A 156 -11.13 23.88 -37.87
CA LYS A 156 -10.38 24.50 -38.98
C LYS A 156 -9.62 25.80 -38.75
N TYR A 157 -9.53 26.32 -37.53
CA TYR A 157 -8.65 27.46 -37.25
C TYR A 157 -8.07 27.34 -35.84
N PHE A 158 -6.94 26.65 -35.68
CA PHE A 158 -5.92 26.90 -34.62
C PHE A 158 -4.72 25.93 -34.79
N MET A 159 -4.33 25.67 -36.03
CA MET A 159 -3.05 25.05 -36.39
C MET A 159 -2.32 26.00 -37.34
N ALA A 160 -1.74 27.04 -36.77
CA ALA A 160 -0.61 27.75 -37.34
C ALA A 160 0.02 28.55 -36.19
N ASN A 161 1.30 28.29 -35.95
CA ASN A 161 2.20 29.01 -35.05
C ASN A 161 1.98 28.76 -33.55
N ASN A 162 2.81 27.89 -32.97
CA ASN A 162 3.75 28.26 -31.90
C ASN A 162 4.54 27.03 -31.43
N PHE A 163 5.47 26.60 -32.29
CA PHE A 163 6.73 26.00 -31.89
C PHE A 163 7.81 26.65 -32.77
N LYS A 164 8.43 27.71 -32.25
CA LYS A 164 9.81 28.05 -32.62
C LYS A 164 10.58 28.24 -31.32
N PRO A 165 11.75 27.59 -31.16
CA PRO A 165 12.64 27.85 -30.05
C PRO A 165 13.29 29.22 -30.27
N GLU A 166 13.13 30.15 -29.34
CA GLU A 166 13.92 31.37 -29.34
C GLU A 166 15.35 31.04 -28.91
N GLN A 167 16.22 31.00 -29.92
CA GLN A 167 17.63 31.36 -29.78
C GLN A 167 17.69 32.88 -29.62
N GLN A 168 18.32 33.38 -28.55
CA GLN A 168 18.79 34.76 -28.53
C GLN A 168 20.31 34.81 -28.58
N ASN A 169 20.76 35.52 -29.61
CA ASN A 169 22.12 35.74 -30.05
C ASN A 169 22.89 36.64 -29.08
N ILE A 170 24.17 36.28 -28.97
CA ILE A 170 25.28 37.09 -28.49
C ILE A 170 25.50 38.26 -29.46
N GLN A 171 25.52 39.49 -28.96
CA GLN A 171 26.21 40.60 -29.62
C GLN A 171 27.60 40.76 -29.00
N THR A 172 28.61 40.63 -29.85
CA THR A 172 30.02 40.89 -29.61
C THR A 172 30.31 42.39 -29.60
N SER A 173 31.07 42.85 -28.60
CA SER A 173 31.97 44.01 -28.75
C SER A 173 33.21 43.74 -27.90
N GLN A 174 34.37 43.75 -28.55
CA GLN A 174 35.73 43.71 -27.98
C GLN A 174 35.98 45.02 -27.18
N GLN A 175 36.87 45.16 -26.19
CA GLN A 175 38.23 44.66 -25.96
C GLN A 175 38.62 44.71 -24.45
N GLN A 176 39.48 43.76 -24.04
CA GLN A 176 40.63 43.83 -23.08
C GLN A 176 40.37 44.23 -21.61
N GLN A 177 40.81 43.51 -20.56
CA GLN A 177 42.03 42.69 -20.35
C GLN A 177 41.84 41.68 -19.16
N THR A 178 42.32 40.43 -19.35
CA THR A 178 42.97 39.46 -18.40
C THR A 178 42.43 39.27 -16.95
N LEU A 179 42.22 38.07 -16.37
CA LEU A 179 43.15 36.92 -16.23
C LEU A 179 42.44 35.65 -15.64
N VAL A 180 42.62 34.47 -16.28
CA VAL A 180 42.78 33.08 -15.74
C VAL A 180 41.60 32.32 -15.07
N SER A 181 41.08 31.26 -15.74
CA SER A 181 41.37 29.82 -15.49
C SER A 181 40.24 28.88 -16.01
N PRO A 182 40.53 27.70 -16.62
CA PRO A 182 39.56 26.90 -17.36
C PRO A 182 39.13 25.59 -16.69
N TYR A 183 37.84 25.27 -16.74
CA TYR A 183 37.36 23.88 -16.79
C TYR A 183 36.29 23.75 -17.88
N SER A 184 36.69 23.15 -18.99
CA SER A 184 35.90 22.94 -20.20
C SER A 184 35.00 21.72 -20.04
N LEU A 185 33.68 21.95 -20.12
CA LEU A 185 32.67 20.91 -20.37
C LEU A 185 32.79 20.43 -21.82
N VAL A 186 33.16 19.17 -22.00
CA VAL A 186 32.95 18.45 -23.27
C VAL A 186 31.60 17.74 -23.17
N GLN A 187 30.63 18.20 -23.97
CA GLN A 187 29.43 17.44 -24.29
C GLN A 187 29.80 16.22 -25.14
N PRO A 188 28.99 15.14 -25.06
CA PRO A 188 28.56 14.51 -26.29
C PRO A 188 27.04 14.26 -26.35
N THR A 189 26.45 14.82 -27.40
CA THR A 189 25.63 14.18 -28.44
C THR A 189 24.75 12.98 -28.06
N CYS A 190 23.44 13.15 -28.29
CA CYS A 190 22.41 12.11 -28.34
C CYS A 190 22.84 10.85 -29.09
N THR A 191 22.75 9.70 -28.42
CA THR A 191 22.60 8.39 -29.05
C THR A 191 21.61 7.51 -28.28
N GLN A 192 20.49 7.24 -28.96
CA GLN A 192 19.60 6.07 -28.90
C GLN A 192 19.41 5.32 -27.56
N PHE A 193 18.17 5.42 -27.06
CA PHE A 193 17.61 4.63 -25.97
C PHE A 193 17.78 3.12 -26.20
N LEU A 194 18.60 2.47 -25.37
CA LEU A 194 18.47 1.03 -25.12
C LEU A 194 17.53 0.79 -23.94
N HIS A 195 16.38 0.19 -24.25
CA HIS A 195 15.44 -0.37 -23.28
C HIS A 195 16.14 -1.40 -22.39
N GLY A 196 16.05 -1.19 -21.06
CA GLY A 196 16.47 -2.19 -20.07
C GLY A 196 17.11 -1.59 -18.83
N SER A 197 16.40 -0.70 -18.11
CA SER A 197 16.89 -0.15 -16.84
C SER A 197 16.18 -0.78 -15.64
N SER A 198 16.99 -1.35 -14.76
CA SER A 198 16.65 -1.98 -13.50
C SER A 198 16.07 -0.96 -12.50
N HIS A 199 14.78 -1.03 -12.23
CA HIS A 199 14.12 -0.19 -11.22
C HIS A 199 14.29 -0.81 -9.83
N PHE A 200 15.11 -0.19 -8.97
CA PHE A 200 14.99 -0.41 -7.53
C PHE A 200 13.87 0.50 -7.01
N SER A 201 12.66 -0.06 -6.92
CA SER A 201 11.49 0.65 -6.39
C SER A 201 11.34 0.32 -4.91
N LEU A 202 11.60 1.30 -4.05
CA LEU A 202 11.34 1.26 -2.61
C LEU A 202 9.83 1.15 -2.28
N ASN A 203 8.95 1.01 -3.27
CA ASN A 203 7.49 1.10 -3.12
C ASN A 203 6.74 -0.20 -3.44
N HIS A 204 7.43 -1.34 -3.51
CA HIS A 204 6.74 -2.65 -3.49
C HIS A 204 6.08 -2.98 -2.12
N PHE A 205 6.21 -2.11 -1.11
CA PHE A 205 5.60 -2.30 0.19
C PHE A 205 4.10 -2.02 0.18
N GLY A 206 3.33 -2.99 0.66
CA GLY A 206 1.91 -2.90 0.98
C GLY A 206 1.58 -1.90 2.07
N LEU A 207 1.89 -0.61 1.90
CA LEU A 207 1.32 0.45 2.72
C LEU A 207 -0.14 0.64 2.31
N GLY A 208 -1.03 0.08 3.12
CA GLY A 208 -2.46 0.16 2.88
C GLY A 208 -3.35 0.48 4.04
N ASP A 209 -2.85 0.35 5.26
CA ASP A 209 -3.68 0.53 6.45
C ASP A 209 -2.94 1.33 7.50
N PHE A 210 -2.50 2.57 7.20
CA PHE A 210 -1.99 3.48 8.22
C PHE A 210 -2.29 4.94 7.89
N GLU A 211 -3.44 5.42 8.36
CA GLU A 211 -3.58 6.83 8.70
C GLU A 211 -2.80 7.09 9.99
N ILE A 212 -1.77 7.94 9.92
CA ILE A 212 -1.13 8.50 11.11
C ILE A 212 -2.13 9.50 11.69
N ASN A 213 -3.03 9.02 12.53
CA ASN A 213 -3.76 9.89 13.44
C ASN A 213 -2.85 10.17 14.64
N SER A 214 -2.23 11.36 14.63
CA SER A 214 -1.58 11.92 15.81
C SER A 214 -2.64 12.27 16.85
N PHE A 215 -3.03 11.33 17.70
CA PHE A 215 -3.68 11.65 18.97
C PHE A 215 -2.63 11.71 20.08
N ASN A 216 -1.95 12.85 20.14
CA ASN A 216 -1.32 13.29 21.37
C ASN A 216 -2.42 13.87 22.27
N LYS A 217 -2.78 13.12 23.33
CA LYS A 217 -3.14 13.59 24.68
C LYS A 217 -3.89 12.47 25.43
N CYS A 218 -3.28 11.95 26.50
CA CYS A 218 -3.96 11.76 27.80
C CYS A 218 -2.98 11.26 28.88
N PRO A 219 -3.30 11.48 30.17
CA PRO A 219 -2.33 11.58 31.25
C PRO A 219 -1.90 10.21 31.79
N ALA A 220 -0.77 10.21 32.48
CA ALA A 220 -0.25 9.07 33.23
C ALA A 220 -1.29 8.60 34.26
N PHE A 221 -1.66 7.32 34.18
CA PHE A 221 -2.38 6.61 35.23
C PHE A 221 -1.46 5.49 35.74
N ASP A 222 -1.15 5.56 37.04
CA ASP A 222 -0.46 4.52 37.78
C ASP A 222 -1.31 3.24 37.80
N LEU A 223 -0.73 2.12 37.37
CA LEU A 223 -1.38 0.81 37.26
C LEU A 223 -0.73 -0.17 38.25
N THR A 224 -1.01 0.02 39.53
CA THR A 224 -0.85 -1.01 40.57
C THR A 224 -2.21 -1.52 40.99
N GLN A 225 -2.87 -2.30 40.12
CA GLN A 225 -3.96 -3.21 40.49
C GLN A 225 -4.30 -4.14 39.31
N LEU A 226 -4.06 -5.44 39.49
CA LEU A 226 -4.48 -6.50 38.57
C LEU A 226 -6.01 -6.58 38.63
N LEU A 227 -6.71 -5.83 37.76
CA LEU A 227 -8.17 -5.82 37.74
C LEU A 227 -8.70 -7.18 37.23
N PRO A 228 -9.68 -7.80 37.91
CA PRO A 228 -10.17 -9.15 37.58
C PRO A 228 -10.96 -9.29 36.26
N ASN A 229 -11.00 -8.25 35.41
CA ASN A 229 -11.79 -8.19 34.17
C ASN A 229 -11.01 -7.64 32.95
N GLN A 230 -9.67 -7.76 32.94
CA GLN A 230 -8.91 -7.32 31.78
C GLN A 230 -9.24 -8.18 30.55
N THR A 231 -9.51 -7.52 29.43
CA THR A 231 -9.63 -8.12 28.10
C THR A 231 -8.64 -7.47 27.13
N VAL A 232 -8.40 -8.08 25.98
CA VAL A 232 -7.57 -7.48 24.92
C VAL A 232 -8.09 -6.13 24.45
N VAL A 233 -9.39 -5.85 24.59
CA VAL A 233 -9.96 -4.53 24.30
C VAL A 233 -9.51 -3.52 25.36
N SER A 234 -9.66 -3.85 26.65
CA SER A 234 -9.19 -2.98 27.74
C SER A 234 -7.67 -2.81 27.77
N GLN A 235 -6.94 -3.76 27.18
CA GLN A 235 -5.48 -3.73 27.05
C GLN A 235 -5.02 -3.05 25.75
N GLU A 236 -5.92 -2.52 24.92
CA GLU A 236 -5.60 -1.90 23.62
C GLU A 236 -4.83 -2.84 22.66
N MET A 237 -5.16 -4.13 22.70
CA MET A 237 -4.56 -5.20 21.91
C MET A 237 -5.50 -5.77 20.84
N ASP A 238 -6.77 -5.36 20.81
CA ASP A 238 -7.79 -5.83 19.89
C ASP A 238 -7.39 -5.64 18.42
N GLY A 239 -6.72 -4.53 18.08
CA GLY A 239 -6.16 -4.30 16.74
C GLY A 239 -5.08 -5.31 16.36
N ALA A 240 -4.13 -5.58 17.26
CA ALA A 240 -3.05 -6.55 17.04
C ALA A 240 -3.59 -7.99 16.92
N VAL A 241 -4.54 -8.35 17.79
CA VAL A 241 -5.22 -9.64 17.76
C VAL A 241 -6.01 -9.81 16.47
N MET A 242 -6.74 -8.78 16.02
CA MET A 242 -7.53 -8.87 14.78
C MET A 242 -6.64 -9.13 13.55
N LYS A 243 -5.48 -8.47 13.45
CA LYS A 243 -4.51 -8.70 12.36
C LYS A 243 -3.99 -10.14 12.35
N TRP A 244 -3.69 -10.67 13.53
CA TRP A 244 -3.29 -12.07 13.68
C TRP A 244 -4.41 -13.04 13.25
N LEU A 245 -5.67 -12.78 13.64
CA LEU A 245 -6.80 -13.62 13.22
C LEU A 245 -7.07 -13.54 11.71
N TYR A 246 -6.82 -12.39 11.07
CA TYR A 246 -6.85 -12.28 9.60
C TYR A 246 -5.74 -13.09 8.94
N TYR A 247 -4.51 -13.01 9.46
CA TYR A 247 -3.37 -13.81 9.00
C TYR A 247 -3.70 -15.32 9.06
N LEU A 248 -4.31 -15.76 10.16
CA LEU A 248 -4.77 -17.13 10.35
C LEU A 248 -6.09 -17.46 9.64
N ARG A 249 -6.77 -16.50 9.00
CA ARG A 249 -8.09 -16.67 8.36
C ARG A 249 -9.18 -17.20 9.31
N ILE A 250 -9.14 -16.80 10.57
CA ILE A 250 -10.12 -17.16 11.62
C ILE A 250 -10.77 -15.94 12.27
N HIS A 251 -10.64 -14.75 11.66
CA HIS A 251 -11.21 -13.47 12.13
C HIS A 251 -12.71 -13.50 12.45
N LYS A 252 -13.50 -14.43 11.88
CA LYS A 252 -14.90 -14.62 12.26
C LYS A 252 -15.10 -14.97 13.75
N TYR A 253 -14.07 -15.45 14.43
CA TYR A 253 -14.07 -15.75 15.86
C TYR A 253 -13.49 -14.61 16.71
N GLN A 254 -13.35 -13.39 16.17
CA GLN A 254 -12.86 -12.23 16.94
C GLN A 254 -13.63 -12.03 18.26
N TRP A 255 -14.94 -12.29 18.27
CA TRP A 255 -15.77 -12.19 19.47
C TRP A 255 -15.25 -13.02 20.66
N PHE A 256 -14.62 -14.18 20.37
CA PHE A 256 -14.06 -15.06 21.37
C PHE A 256 -12.84 -14.41 22.03
N PHE A 257 -11.90 -13.95 21.20
CA PHE A 257 -10.66 -13.33 21.67
C PHE A 257 -10.88 -11.96 22.34
N ASN A 258 -11.85 -11.16 21.87
CA ASN A 258 -12.17 -9.86 22.46
C ASN A 258 -12.64 -9.96 23.93
N SER A 259 -13.08 -11.13 24.36
CA SER A 259 -13.60 -11.39 25.70
C SER A 259 -12.55 -11.99 26.64
N LEU A 260 -11.31 -12.16 26.16
CA LEU A 260 -10.19 -12.73 26.90
C LEU A 260 -9.11 -11.67 27.06
N SER A 261 -8.31 -11.75 28.12
CA SER A 261 -7.04 -11.04 28.23
C SER A 261 -5.99 -11.65 27.30
N TYR A 262 -4.94 -10.89 27.01
CA TYR A 262 -3.78 -11.42 26.27
C TYR A 262 -3.18 -12.66 26.95
N HIS A 263 -3.05 -12.61 28.27
CA HIS A 263 -2.51 -13.72 29.05
C HIS A 263 -3.38 -14.96 28.90
N GLU A 264 -4.70 -14.86 29.04
CA GLU A 264 -5.59 -16.00 28.82
C GLU A 264 -5.45 -16.61 27.43
N ILE A 265 -5.34 -15.78 26.38
CA ILE A 265 -5.13 -16.26 25.00
C ILE A 265 -3.83 -17.06 24.89
N GLU A 266 -2.76 -16.62 25.55
CA GLU A 266 -1.47 -17.30 25.54
C GLU A 266 -1.55 -18.70 26.16
N PHE A 267 -2.44 -18.93 27.12
CA PHE A 267 -2.58 -20.21 27.81
C PHE A 267 -3.62 -21.16 27.21
N ILE A 268 -4.29 -20.79 26.11
CA ILE A 268 -5.26 -21.70 25.44
C ILE A 268 -4.54 -22.93 24.88
N ASP A 269 -5.05 -24.12 25.18
CA ASP A 269 -4.60 -25.40 24.64
C ASP A 269 -5.79 -26.33 24.33
N GLU A 270 -5.52 -27.55 23.86
CA GLU A 270 -6.58 -28.52 23.56
C GLU A 270 -7.39 -28.94 24.80
N ASP A 271 -6.80 -28.90 25.99
CA ASP A 271 -7.40 -29.40 27.23
C ASP A 271 -8.32 -28.36 27.89
N ASN A 272 -8.04 -27.08 27.71
CA ASN A 272 -8.72 -25.99 28.41
C ASN A 272 -9.61 -25.09 27.54
N ILE A 273 -9.56 -25.21 26.20
CA ILE A 273 -10.29 -24.31 25.28
C ILE A 273 -11.81 -24.30 25.50
N GLU A 274 -12.41 -25.45 25.84
CA GLU A 274 -13.85 -25.54 26.13
C GLU A 274 -14.25 -24.74 27.38
N GLY A 275 -13.35 -24.66 28.37
CA GLY A 275 -13.53 -23.83 29.56
C GLY A 275 -13.57 -22.33 29.21
N PHE A 276 -12.68 -21.88 28.33
CA PHE A 276 -12.70 -20.51 27.82
C PHE A 276 -13.94 -20.20 26.97
N ILE A 277 -14.40 -21.14 26.16
CA ILE A 277 -15.63 -20.95 25.36
C ILE A 277 -16.85 -20.81 26.27
N THR A 278 -16.95 -21.67 27.29
CA THR A 278 -18.01 -21.63 28.30
C THR A 278 -18.00 -20.29 29.05
N LYS A 279 -16.82 -19.78 29.40
CA LYS A 279 -16.65 -18.45 30.03
C LYS A 279 -17.20 -17.32 29.15
N VAL A 280 -16.97 -17.37 27.83
CA VAL A 280 -17.38 -16.30 26.91
C VAL A 280 -18.88 -16.38 26.53
N ASN A 281 -19.52 -17.53 26.78
CA ASN A 281 -20.97 -17.76 26.65
C ASN A 281 -21.60 -17.25 25.33
N LYS A 282 -20.91 -17.50 24.22
CA LYS A 282 -21.39 -17.22 22.85
C LYS A 282 -21.01 -18.36 21.92
N ASN A 283 -21.86 -18.57 20.91
CA ASN A 283 -21.72 -19.40 19.70
C ASN A 283 -20.63 -20.49 19.66
N SER A 284 -20.97 -21.68 19.16
CA SER A 284 -19.99 -22.75 18.97
C SER A 284 -18.88 -22.40 17.97
N ILE A 285 -17.66 -22.86 18.26
CA ILE A 285 -16.51 -22.81 17.36
C ILE A 285 -16.40 -24.16 16.65
N THR A 286 -16.14 -24.17 15.34
CA THR A 286 -16.02 -25.43 14.59
C THR A 286 -14.78 -26.21 15.03
N LYS A 287 -14.84 -27.55 15.03
CA LYS A 287 -13.71 -28.43 15.43
C LYS A 287 -12.39 -28.10 14.71
N GLY A 288 -12.45 -27.82 13.40
CA GLY A 288 -11.26 -27.42 12.63
C GLY A 288 -10.70 -26.05 13.04
N ALA A 289 -11.54 -25.13 13.51
CA ALA A 289 -11.09 -23.86 14.03
C ALA A 289 -10.53 -23.99 15.45
N LEU A 290 -11.12 -24.83 16.33
CA LEU A 290 -10.58 -25.13 17.65
C LEU A 290 -9.13 -25.61 17.55
N SER A 291 -8.89 -26.65 16.74
CA SER A 291 -7.53 -27.18 16.52
C SER A 291 -6.57 -26.10 16.01
N LYS A 292 -7.02 -25.24 15.10
CA LYS A 292 -6.20 -24.12 14.59
C LYS A 292 -5.89 -23.07 15.66
N ILE A 293 -6.84 -22.77 16.54
CA ILE A 293 -6.67 -21.84 17.66
C ILE A 293 -5.63 -22.41 18.64
N CYS A 294 -5.80 -23.66 19.08
CA CYS A 294 -4.87 -24.32 20.01
C CYS A 294 -3.44 -24.34 19.44
N LEU A 295 -3.28 -24.76 18.18
CA LEU A 295 -1.97 -24.74 17.49
C LEU A 295 -1.36 -23.34 17.46
N SER A 296 -2.16 -22.32 17.15
CA SER A 296 -1.65 -20.94 17.06
C SER A 296 -1.32 -20.35 18.44
N CYS A 297 -2.02 -20.76 19.50
CA CYS A 297 -1.70 -20.34 20.87
C CYS A 297 -0.44 -21.05 21.39
N LYS A 298 -0.25 -22.33 21.02
CA LYS A 298 1.03 -23.03 21.25
C LYS A 298 2.20 -22.32 20.57
N GLU A 299 2.03 -21.95 19.31
CA GLU A 299 3.03 -21.16 18.57
C GLU A 299 3.34 -19.82 19.27
N LEU A 300 2.32 -19.16 19.84
CA LEU A 300 2.47 -17.93 20.62
C LEU A 300 3.36 -18.12 21.86
N ARG A 301 3.16 -19.22 22.60
CA ARG A 301 3.96 -19.60 23.79
C ARG A 301 5.40 -19.96 23.45
N GLU A 302 5.63 -20.59 22.30
CA GLU A 302 6.97 -21.03 21.88
C GLU A 302 7.85 -19.89 21.35
N ARG A 303 7.29 -18.69 21.09
CA ARG A 303 8.04 -17.57 20.50
C ARG A 303 9.35 -17.19 21.22
N PRO A 304 9.44 -17.15 22.57
CA PRO A 304 10.71 -16.83 23.23
C PRO A 304 11.82 -17.80 22.84
N LYS A 305 11.51 -19.10 22.75
CA LYS A 305 12.47 -20.12 22.28
C LYS A 305 12.85 -19.88 20.83
N LYS A 306 11.87 -19.66 19.95
CA LYS A 306 12.10 -19.41 18.51
C LYS A 306 12.95 -18.17 18.25
N LEU A 307 12.79 -17.13 19.07
CA LEU A 307 13.62 -15.93 19.02
C LEU A 307 15.05 -16.19 19.52
N ASN A 308 15.21 -17.01 20.56
CA ASN A 308 16.53 -17.41 21.03
C ASN A 308 17.28 -18.23 19.96
N ASP A 309 16.60 -19.17 19.30
CA ASP A 309 17.18 -19.94 18.19
C ASP A 309 17.68 -19.01 17.06
N LEU A 310 16.91 -17.95 16.74
CA LEU A 310 17.32 -16.91 15.80
C LEU A 310 18.53 -16.11 16.29
N LEU A 311 18.57 -15.74 17.57
CA LEU A 311 19.71 -15.00 18.14
C LEU A 311 20.99 -15.81 18.03
N MET A 312 20.95 -17.09 18.43
CA MET A 312 22.09 -18.01 18.31
C MET A 312 22.57 -18.15 16.86
N THR A 313 21.63 -18.30 15.91
CA THR A 313 21.96 -18.38 14.48
C THR A 313 22.66 -17.10 13.99
N LEU A 314 22.23 -15.95 14.48
CA LEU A 314 22.72 -14.63 14.06
C LEU A 314 23.87 -14.09 14.92
N ASP A 315 24.46 -14.91 15.80
CA ASP A 315 25.68 -14.57 16.54
C ASP A 315 26.92 -14.62 15.64
N SER A 316 26.86 -15.36 14.53
CA SER A 316 27.89 -15.40 13.50
C SER A 316 27.38 -14.80 12.19
N GLU A 317 28.30 -14.45 11.29
CA GLU A 317 27.95 -14.08 9.92
C GLU A 317 27.39 -15.31 9.22
N VAL A 318 26.17 -15.18 8.68
CA VAL A 318 25.50 -16.26 7.97
C VAL A 318 25.42 -15.96 6.46
N PRO A 319 25.45 -16.98 5.60
CA PRO A 319 25.22 -16.80 4.17
C PRO A 319 23.89 -16.10 3.88
N LEU A 320 23.82 -15.34 2.78
CA LEU A 320 22.62 -14.58 2.40
C LEU A 320 21.35 -15.46 2.29
N THR A 321 21.49 -16.72 1.90
CA THR A 321 20.39 -17.68 1.84
C THR A 321 19.83 -18.00 3.22
N GLU A 322 20.70 -18.25 4.20
CA GLU A 322 20.30 -18.51 5.59
C GLU A 322 19.75 -17.25 6.25
N LEU A 323 20.36 -16.09 5.99
CA LEU A 323 19.84 -14.80 6.42
C LEU A 323 18.41 -14.57 5.91
N CYS A 324 18.12 -14.94 4.66
CA CYS A 324 16.78 -14.87 4.10
C CYS A 324 15.78 -15.74 4.86
N GLU A 325 16.16 -16.97 5.18
CA GLU A 325 15.33 -17.89 5.97
C GLU A 325 15.11 -17.38 7.39
N SER A 326 16.14 -16.83 8.05
CA SER A 326 16.00 -16.19 9.36
C SER A 326 15.00 -15.02 9.32
N ILE A 327 15.03 -14.19 8.27
CA ILE A 327 14.06 -13.08 8.11
C ILE A 327 12.64 -13.63 7.87
N LYS A 328 12.48 -14.68 7.04
CA LYS A 328 11.18 -15.32 6.81
C LYS A 328 10.62 -15.91 8.11
N TYR A 329 11.48 -16.55 8.90
CA TYR A 329 11.11 -17.14 10.17
C TYR A 329 10.71 -16.07 11.19
N LEU A 330 11.50 -15.00 11.31
CA LEU A 330 11.13 -13.84 12.13
C LEU A 330 9.79 -13.25 11.68
N ARG A 331 9.56 -13.08 10.38
CA ARG A 331 8.28 -12.60 9.86
C ARG A 331 7.11 -13.46 10.34
N HIS A 332 7.27 -14.78 10.37
CA HIS A 332 6.23 -15.67 10.90
C HIS A 332 5.94 -15.36 12.37
N ILE A 333 6.97 -15.23 13.21
CA ILE A 333 6.84 -14.88 14.64
C ILE A 333 6.12 -13.53 14.83
N LEU A 334 6.46 -12.52 14.02
CA LEU A 334 5.93 -11.16 14.13
C LEU A 334 4.47 -10.99 13.64
N ASN A 335 3.89 -12.00 12.97
CA ASN A 335 2.45 -11.99 12.65
C ASN A 335 1.57 -12.34 13.87
N TYR A 336 2.18 -12.81 14.96
CA TYR A 336 1.48 -13.07 16.22
C TYR A 336 1.43 -11.80 17.08
N PRO A 337 0.37 -11.60 17.88
CA PRO A 337 0.19 -10.38 18.64
C PRO A 337 1.34 -10.20 19.65
N ILE A 338 2.03 -9.06 19.55
CA ILE A 338 3.12 -8.70 20.47
C ILE A 338 2.54 -7.83 21.58
N PRO A 339 2.70 -8.22 22.85
CA PRO A 339 2.21 -7.44 23.97
C PRO A 339 2.66 -5.97 23.93
N ASN A 340 1.74 -5.06 24.27
CA ASN A 340 2.02 -3.65 24.44
C ASN A 340 2.23 -3.33 25.94
N LYS A 341 2.52 -2.07 26.27
CA LYS A 341 2.77 -1.61 27.65
C LYS A 341 1.64 -1.92 28.66
N ASN A 342 0.41 -2.12 28.19
CA ASN A 342 -0.76 -2.41 29.04
C ASN A 342 -0.91 -3.92 29.33
N CYS A 343 -0.11 -4.77 28.69
CA CYS A 343 -0.18 -6.23 28.82
C CYS A 343 0.99 -6.87 29.57
N VAL A 344 2.17 -6.23 29.62
CA VAL A 344 3.40 -6.92 30.05
C VAL A 344 3.79 -6.60 31.47
N ILE A 345 4.21 -7.65 32.17
CA ILE A 345 5.09 -7.57 33.34
C ILE A 345 6.51 -7.86 32.82
N GLY A 346 7.16 -6.86 32.19
CA GLY A 346 8.51 -6.98 31.62
C GLY A 346 8.64 -6.56 30.15
N ASP A 347 9.84 -6.62 29.57
CA ASP A 347 10.11 -6.20 28.18
C ASP A 347 11.01 -7.16 27.40
N LYS A 348 11.28 -8.36 27.96
CA LYS A 348 12.23 -9.33 27.42
C LYS A 348 11.93 -9.75 25.98
N LEU A 349 10.67 -10.09 25.68
CA LEU A 349 10.25 -10.46 24.32
C LEU A 349 10.54 -9.34 23.30
N GLN A 350 10.24 -8.10 23.68
CA GLN A 350 10.46 -6.93 22.85
C GLN A 350 11.97 -6.66 22.68
N GLN A 351 12.75 -6.78 23.75
CA GLN A 351 14.22 -6.69 23.69
C GLN A 351 14.81 -7.74 22.76
N ASP A 352 14.36 -8.99 22.83
CA ASP A 352 14.82 -10.07 21.97
C ASP A 352 14.48 -9.80 20.49
N ILE A 353 13.27 -9.31 20.20
CA ILE A 353 12.87 -8.87 18.86
C ILE A 353 13.77 -7.73 18.36
N VAL A 354 14.03 -6.71 19.19
CA VAL A 354 14.92 -5.59 18.84
C VAL A 354 16.34 -6.08 18.54
N CYS A 355 16.82 -7.05 19.32
CA CYS A 355 18.14 -7.64 19.15
C CYS A 355 18.25 -8.41 17.83
N VAL A 356 17.30 -9.31 17.55
CA VAL A 356 17.23 -10.06 16.27
C VAL A 356 17.15 -9.08 15.09
N MET A 357 16.24 -8.10 15.13
CA MET A 357 16.08 -7.09 14.09
C MET A 357 17.37 -6.27 13.87
N GLY A 358 18.12 -6.01 14.94
CA GLY A 358 19.42 -5.34 14.88
C GLY A 358 20.50 -6.17 14.20
N LYS A 359 20.64 -7.44 14.59
CA LYS A 359 21.61 -8.36 13.97
C LYS A 359 21.34 -8.54 12.48
N LEU A 360 20.07 -8.77 12.11
CA LEU A 360 19.64 -8.87 10.71
C LEU A 360 20.00 -7.60 9.92
N PHE A 361 19.74 -6.43 10.50
CA PHE A 361 20.08 -5.15 9.88
C PHE A 361 21.56 -5.00 9.59
N TYR A 362 22.43 -5.28 10.57
CA TYR A 362 23.88 -5.13 10.38
C TYR A 362 24.42 -6.09 9.32
N GLN A 363 23.93 -7.33 9.28
CA GLN A 363 24.33 -8.28 8.24
C GLN A 363 23.82 -7.88 6.85
N LEU A 364 22.58 -7.38 6.73
CA LEU A 364 22.06 -6.84 5.47
C LEU A 364 22.86 -5.61 5.02
N GLN A 365 23.24 -4.73 5.94
CA GLN A 365 24.05 -3.56 5.65
C GLN A 365 25.42 -3.96 5.10
N ALA A 366 26.09 -4.94 5.73
CA ALA A 366 27.36 -5.47 5.24
C ALA A 366 27.23 -5.99 3.79
N ASN A 367 26.16 -6.76 3.51
CA ASN A 367 25.86 -7.26 2.17
C ASN A 367 25.58 -6.13 1.15
N ILE A 368 24.89 -5.05 1.54
CA ILE A 368 24.65 -3.88 0.69
C ILE A 368 25.96 -3.17 0.35
N CYS A 369 26.87 -3.03 1.33
CA CYS A 369 28.16 -2.38 1.13
C CYS A 369 28.99 -3.08 0.05
N VAL A 370 29.07 -4.41 0.06
CA VAL A 370 29.90 -5.19 -0.87
C VAL A 370 29.24 -5.45 -2.23
N THR A 371 27.92 -5.30 -2.33
CA THR A 371 27.19 -5.66 -3.56
C THR A 371 27.38 -4.62 -4.68
N ASN A 372 27.61 -5.08 -5.91
CA ASN A 372 27.78 -4.21 -7.09
C ASN A 372 26.49 -3.94 -7.87
N CYS A 373 25.40 -4.68 -7.61
CA CYS A 373 24.10 -4.47 -8.24
C CYS A 373 22.97 -4.69 -7.24
N LEU A 374 22.07 -3.71 -7.12
CA LEU A 374 20.93 -3.78 -6.23
C LEU A 374 19.62 -3.70 -7.04
N SER A 375 18.90 -4.82 -7.13
CA SER A 375 17.61 -4.94 -7.80
C SER A 375 16.61 -5.62 -6.85
N ALA A 376 15.33 -5.24 -6.90
CA ALA A 376 14.28 -5.93 -6.14
C ALA A 376 14.13 -7.42 -6.54
N SER A 377 14.58 -7.78 -7.75
CA SER A 377 14.57 -9.15 -8.27
C SER A 377 15.77 -10.00 -7.83
N ASN A 378 16.84 -9.40 -7.28
CA ASN A 378 18.01 -10.16 -6.85
C ASN A 378 17.82 -10.70 -5.41
N PRO A 379 18.57 -11.73 -4.98
CA PRO A 379 18.40 -12.34 -3.68
C PRO A 379 18.52 -11.36 -2.51
N LEU A 380 19.45 -10.40 -2.59
CA LEU A 380 19.65 -9.38 -1.55
C LEU A 380 18.46 -8.42 -1.46
N GLY A 381 17.97 -7.93 -2.60
CA GLY A 381 16.77 -7.10 -2.69
C GLY A 381 15.53 -7.82 -2.19
N TYR A 382 15.40 -9.12 -2.46
CA TYR A 382 14.34 -9.94 -1.87
C TYR A 382 14.46 -10.01 -0.34
N CYS A 383 15.67 -10.23 0.21
CA CYS A 383 15.90 -10.25 1.65
C CYS A 383 15.58 -8.91 2.30
N ILE A 384 16.05 -7.80 1.72
CA ILE A 384 15.77 -6.42 2.14
C ILE A 384 14.25 -6.18 2.19
N ASN A 385 13.52 -6.61 1.16
CA ASN A 385 12.07 -6.46 1.13
C ASN A 385 11.39 -7.24 2.27
N LYS A 386 11.87 -8.45 2.60
CA LYS A 386 11.32 -9.23 3.71
C LYS A 386 11.63 -8.58 5.06
N TYR A 387 12.83 -8.02 5.24
CA TYR A 387 13.22 -7.32 6.46
C TYR A 387 12.36 -6.07 6.70
N LEU A 388 12.09 -5.30 5.65
CA LEU A 388 11.21 -4.14 5.72
C LEU A 388 9.77 -4.53 6.08
N LEU A 389 9.28 -5.69 5.61
CA LEU A 389 7.99 -6.22 6.07
C LEU A 389 7.99 -6.58 7.56
N CYS A 390 9.08 -7.12 8.10
CA CYS A 390 9.21 -7.36 9.55
C CYS A 390 9.13 -6.05 10.34
N THR A 391 9.81 -5.01 9.86
CA THR A 391 9.76 -3.67 10.46
C THR A 391 8.33 -3.13 10.48
N MET A 392 7.59 -3.28 9.38
CA MET A 392 6.19 -2.84 9.31
C MET A 392 5.28 -3.54 10.32
N LEU A 393 5.51 -4.83 10.59
CA LEU A 393 4.69 -5.61 11.52
C LEU A 393 4.84 -5.14 12.98
N ILE A 394 5.96 -4.51 13.34
CA ILE A 394 6.22 -4.05 14.70
C ILE A 394 6.03 -2.55 14.90
N ASN A 395 5.82 -1.78 13.83
CA ASN A 395 5.77 -0.31 13.87
C ASN A 395 4.61 0.26 14.69
N GLU A 396 3.48 -0.46 14.82
CA GLU A 396 2.36 0.00 15.65
C GLU A 396 2.58 -0.17 17.14
N ASN A 397 3.50 -1.04 17.53
CA ASN A 397 3.72 -1.32 18.93
C ASN A 397 4.67 -0.24 19.48
N GLN A 398 4.12 0.61 20.35
CA GLN A 398 4.77 1.79 20.92
C GLN A 398 6.14 1.49 21.54
N ILE A 399 6.38 0.26 22.00
CA ILE A 399 7.65 -0.16 22.61
C ILE A 399 8.81 -0.15 21.59
N PHE A 400 8.54 -0.40 20.30
CA PHE A 400 9.59 -0.49 19.28
C PHE A 400 9.90 0.83 18.58
N MET A 401 9.01 1.82 18.68
CA MET A 401 8.98 3.01 17.82
C MET A 401 10.34 3.72 17.74
N ARG A 402 10.98 4.02 18.87
CA ARG A 402 12.22 4.81 18.87
C ARG A 402 13.40 4.10 18.19
N ASN A 403 13.68 2.86 18.58
CA ASN A 403 14.81 2.09 18.05
C ASN A 403 14.63 1.69 16.58
N GLN A 404 13.40 1.46 16.13
CA GLN A 404 13.14 1.06 14.75
C GLN A 404 13.16 2.24 13.79
N ILE A 405 12.63 3.41 14.18
CA ILE A 405 12.64 4.61 13.32
C ILE A 405 14.07 4.97 12.92
N GLU A 406 15.01 5.04 13.88
CA GLU A 406 16.40 5.40 13.60
C GLU A 406 17.07 4.41 12.64
N LYS A 407 16.91 3.09 12.87
CA LYS A 407 17.49 2.05 12.01
C LYS A 407 16.88 2.06 10.62
N VAL A 408 15.57 2.25 10.49
CA VAL A 408 14.88 2.32 9.20
C VAL A 408 15.33 3.54 8.40
N LEU A 409 15.45 4.70 9.05
CA LEU A 409 15.96 5.92 8.41
C LEU A 409 17.39 5.71 7.91
N TYR A 410 18.27 5.14 8.75
CA TYR A 410 19.63 4.82 8.34
C TYR A 410 19.66 3.82 7.18
N PHE A 411 18.81 2.79 7.21
CA PHE A 411 18.72 1.80 6.15
C PHE A 411 18.25 2.43 4.84
N ALA A 412 17.25 3.32 4.90
CA ALA A 412 16.74 4.04 3.75
C ALA A 412 17.82 4.93 3.10
N GLU A 413 18.58 5.68 3.91
CA GLU A 413 19.69 6.50 3.40
C GLU A 413 20.81 5.64 2.79
N SER A 414 21.14 4.51 3.41
CA SER A 414 22.12 3.55 2.88
C SER A 414 21.70 3.00 1.50
N LEU A 415 20.43 2.63 1.34
CA LEU A 415 19.89 2.16 0.08
C LEU A 415 19.87 3.27 -0.98
N LYS A 416 19.45 4.49 -0.62
CA LYS A 416 19.45 5.66 -1.54
C LYS A 416 20.86 5.96 -2.03
N TYR A 417 21.84 6.01 -1.13
CA TYR A 417 23.23 6.25 -1.46
C TYR A 417 23.77 5.18 -2.42
N LYS A 418 23.51 3.90 -2.12
CA LYS A 418 23.95 2.79 -2.95
C LYS A 418 23.35 2.84 -4.37
N VAL A 419 22.04 3.11 -4.48
CA VAL A 419 21.36 3.25 -5.78
C VAL A 419 21.92 4.45 -6.58
N ARG A 420 22.20 5.59 -5.92
CA ARG A 420 22.80 6.77 -6.57
C ARG A 420 24.21 6.50 -7.09
N ILE A 421 25.07 5.82 -6.33
CA ILE A 421 26.40 5.43 -6.82
C ILE A 421 26.27 4.53 -8.05
N MET A 422 25.38 3.53 -7.99
CA MET A 422 25.20 2.61 -9.10
C MET A 422 24.64 3.27 -10.36
N SER A 423 23.80 4.31 -10.23
CA SER A 423 23.31 5.07 -11.39
C SER A 423 24.39 5.98 -12.00
N LEU A 424 25.32 6.47 -11.18
CA LEU A 424 26.47 7.26 -11.64
C LEU A 424 27.55 6.39 -12.31
N CYS A 425 27.80 5.18 -11.82
CA CYS A 425 28.77 4.25 -12.42
C CYS A 425 28.29 3.57 -13.72
N LYS A 426 27.02 3.73 -14.10
CA LYS A 426 26.46 3.25 -15.38
C LYS A 426 26.56 4.28 -16.52
N LYS A 427 27.02 5.50 -16.22
CA LYS A 427 27.46 6.51 -17.20
C LYS A 427 28.97 6.36 -17.41
#